data_AF-A0A832WUK5-F1
#
_entry.id   AF-A0A832WUK5-F1
#
_cell.length_a   1.000
_cell.length_b   1.000
_cell.length_c   1.000
_cell.angle_alpha   90.00
_cell.angle_beta   90.00
_cell.angle_gamma   90.00
#
_symmetry.space_group_name_H-M   'P 1'
#
loop_
_entity.id
_entity.type
_entity.pdbx_description
1 polymer ?
#
loop_
_entity_poly.entity_id
_entity_poly.type
_entity_poly.pdbx_seq_one_letter_code
_entity_poly.pdbx_strand_id
1 'polypeptide(L)'
;MGYQLKKFHFQELDWVFCFPDSGNRGKYQDYYVLFTDRKKQQPQEERVRLGEILNRSEFEDHFPHTVGFFKNPSGEGTNFKPDYMEIRFVGSIEDFWLFLNAINL
;
A
#
# COMPACT_ATOMS: atom_id res chain seq x y z
N MET A 1 15.91 -17.65 -5.22
CA MET A 1 15.76 -16.19 -5.43
C MET A 1 14.37 -15.82 -4.96
N GLY A 2 14.26 -15.27 -3.75
CA GLY A 2 12.97 -14.93 -3.16
C GLY A 2 12.47 -13.59 -3.69
N TYR A 3 11.24 -13.56 -4.19
CA TYR A 3 10.57 -12.30 -4.53
C TYR A 3 10.41 -11.48 -3.25
N GLN A 4 11.10 -10.35 -3.15
CA GLN A 4 10.94 -9.46 -2.00
C GLN A 4 9.80 -8.49 -2.33
N LEU A 5 8.58 -8.83 -1.91
CA LEU A 5 7.41 -7.97 -2.10
C LEU A 5 7.61 -6.66 -1.30
N LYS A 6 7.39 -5.51 -1.94
CA LYS A 6 7.36 -4.22 -1.24
C LYS A 6 5.97 -4.04 -0.64
N LYS A 7 5.88 -4.16 0.68
CA LYS A 7 4.65 -4.09 1.46
C LYS A 7 4.59 -2.77 2.21
N PHE A 8 3.51 -2.03 2.05
CA PHE A 8 3.26 -0.77 2.75
C PHE A 8 1.83 -0.68 3.24
N HIS A 9 1.65 0.09 4.29
CA HIS A 9 0.39 0.23 5.00
C HIS A 9 -0.01 1.70 5.13
N PHE A 10 -1.25 1.99 4.76
CA PHE A 10 -1.90 3.28 4.90
C PHE A 10 -2.66 3.30 6.21
N GLN A 11 -2.20 4.09 7.18
CA GLN A 11 -2.68 4.00 8.55
C GLN A 11 -4.14 4.44 8.72
N GLU A 12 -4.54 5.49 8.00
CA GLU A 12 -5.88 6.09 8.07
C GLU A 12 -6.94 5.13 7.51
N LEU A 13 -6.58 4.41 6.47
CA LEU A 13 -7.44 3.46 5.78
C LEU A 13 -7.35 2.05 6.36
N ASP A 14 -6.30 1.73 7.11
CA ASP A 14 -5.89 0.36 7.49
C ASP A 14 -5.81 -0.57 6.27
N TRP A 15 -5.29 -0.01 5.18
CA TRP A 15 -5.11 -0.68 3.90
C TRP A 15 -3.65 -1.08 3.71
N VAL A 16 -3.43 -2.29 3.21
CA VAL A 16 -2.09 -2.79 2.94
C VAL A 16 -1.96 -3.07 1.45
N PHE A 17 -0.92 -2.49 0.84
CA PHE A 17 -0.56 -2.79 -0.55
C PHE A 17 0.75 -3.57 -0.57
N CYS A 18 0.78 -4.62 -1.37
CA CYS A 18 1.91 -5.51 -1.60
C CYS A 18 2.24 -5.50 -3.10
N PHE A 19 3.36 -4.89 -3.46
CA PHE A 19 3.81 -4.79 -4.84
C PHE A 19 4.80 -5.92 -5.17
N PRO A 20 4.64 -6.61 -6.32
CA PRO A 20 5.65 -7.52 -6.80
C PRO A 20 6.96 -6.79 -7.14
N ASP A 21 8.10 -7.46 -6.93
CA ASP A 21 9.44 -6.91 -7.18
C ASP A 21 9.75 -6.68 -8.69
N SER A 22 8.84 -7.12 -9.57
CA SER A 22 8.91 -6.81 -10.98
C SER A 22 8.64 -5.32 -11.19
N GLY A 23 9.73 -4.56 -11.33
CA GLY A 23 9.74 -3.12 -11.58
C GLY A 23 8.81 -2.73 -12.72
N ASN A 24 7.96 -1.78 -12.44
CA ASN A 24 6.97 -1.24 -13.33
C ASN A 24 7.62 -0.20 -14.24
N ARG A 25 7.48 -0.37 -15.55
CA ARG A 25 8.04 0.53 -16.57
C ARG A 25 7.07 1.65 -16.95
N GLY A 26 6.47 2.32 -15.95
CA GLY A 26 5.70 3.55 -16.19
C GLY A 26 4.29 3.58 -15.59
N LYS A 27 3.28 2.97 -16.23
CA LYS A 27 1.86 3.22 -15.93
C LYS A 27 1.36 2.43 -14.71
N TYR A 28 1.50 3.00 -13.53
CA TYR A 28 1.04 2.39 -12.28
C TYR A 28 -0.47 2.11 -12.22
N GLN A 29 -1.32 2.84 -12.96
CA GLN A 29 -2.78 2.62 -12.94
C GLN A 29 -3.20 1.20 -13.37
N ASP A 30 -2.54 0.62 -14.36
CA ASP A 30 -2.83 -0.74 -14.85
C ASP A 30 -2.07 -1.83 -14.08
N TYR A 31 -1.25 -1.43 -13.10
CA TYR A 31 -0.40 -2.34 -12.36
C TYR A 31 -1.20 -3.15 -11.34
N TYR A 32 -0.94 -4.45 -11.29
CA TYR A 32 -1.60 -5.32 -10.33
C TYR A 32 -0.83 -5.35 -9.01
N VAL A 33 -1.54 -5.07 -7.92
CA VAL A 33 -1.04 -5.15 -6.55
C VAL A 33 -1.86 -6.16 -5.78
N LEU A 34 -1.26 -6.73 -4.74
CA LEU A 34 -2.02 -7.43 -3.71
C LEU A 34 -2.51 -6.37 -2.72
N PHE A 35 -3.82 -6.32 -2.52
CA PHE A 35 -4.50 -5.39 -1.63
C PHE A 35 -5.14 -6.15 -0.48
N THR A 36 -5.04 -5.60 0.72
CA THR A 36 -5.77 -6.09 1.89
C THR A 36 -6.41 -4.92 2.60
N ASP A 37 -7.74 -4.98 2.73
CA ASP A 37 -8.49 -4.13 3.65
C ASP A 37 -8.58 -4.82 5.01
N ARG A 38 -7.81 -4.32 5.99
CA ARG A 38 -7.73 -4.93 7.32
C ARG A 38 -8.90 -4.54 8.23
N LYS A 39 -9.74 -3.58 7.84
CA LYS A 39 -10.97 -3.22 8.57
C LYS A 39 -12.06 -4.29 8.42
N LYS A 40 -11.99 -5.13 7.38
CA LYS A 40 -12.94 -6.22 7.16
C LYS A 40 -12.81 -7.29 8.25
N GLN A 41 -13.94 -7.87 8.68
CA GLN A 41 -13.95 -8.95 9.69
C GLN A 41 -13.12 -10.18 9.29
N GLN A 42 -12.98 -10.42 7.99
CA GLN A 42 -12.09 -11.42 7.41
C GLN A 42 -11.26 -10.75 6.31
N PRO A 43 -10.09 -10.18 6.65
CA PRO A 43 -9.21 -9.56 5.66
C PRO A 43 -8.77 -10.63 4.66
N GLN A 44 -8.94 -10.34 3.37
CA GLN A 44 -8.48 -11.21 2.28
C GLN A 44 -7.51 -10.43 1.40
N GLU A 45 -6.43 -11.09 0.99
CA GLU A 45 -5.53 -10.58 -0.04
C GLU A 45 -6.21 -10.74 -1.41
N GLU A 46 -6.53 -9.63 -2.05
CA GLU A 46 -7.09 -9.58 -3.40
C GLU A 46 -6.08 -8.99 -4.38
N ARG A 47 -5.95 -9.61 -5.55
CA ARG A 47 -5.16 -9.05 -6.65
C ARG A 47 -6.03 -8.08 -7.44
N VAL A 48 -5.70 -6.80 -7.35
CA VAL A 48 -6.50 -5.71 -7.95
C VAL A 48 -5.60 -4.77 -8.75
N ARG A 49 -6.17 -4.02 -9.69
CA ARG A 49 -5.41 -2.97 -10.37
C ARG A 49 -5.27 -1.78 -9.43
N LEU A 50 -4.09 -1.20 -9.36
CA LEU A 50 -3.85 -0.06 -8.48
C LEU A 50 -4.80 1.10 -8.82
N GLY A 51 -5.06 1.37 -10.10
CA GLY A 51 -6.03 2.39 -10.51
C GLY A 51 -7.45 2.15 -9.97
N GLU A 52 -7.87 0.90 -9.80
CA GLU A 52 -9.19 0.58 -9.22
C GLU A 52 -9.26 0.93 -7.73
N ILE A 53 -8.13 0.85 -7.00
CA ILE A 53 -8.06 1.28 -5.60
C ILE A 53 -8.00 2.81 -5.52
N LEU A 54 -7.17 3.43 -6.36
CA LEU A 54 -6.95 4.88 -6.33
C LEU A 54 -8.17 5.68 -6.79
N ASN A 55 -9.05 5.08 -7.61
CA ASN A 55 -10.32 5.69 -7.99
C ASN A 55 -11.41 5.57 -6.91
N ARG A 56 -11.15 4.89 -5.78
CA ARG A 56 -12.10 4.87 -4.65
C ARG A 56 -12.04 6.22 -3.95
N SER A 57 -13.19 6.86 -3.75
CA SER A 57 -13.26 8.16 -3.06
C SER A 57 -12.61 8.10 -1.68
N GLU A 58 -12.75 6.97 -0.98
CA GLU A 58 -12.11 6.70 0.31
C GLU A 58 -10.60 6.98 0.30
N PHE A 59 -9.91 6.69 -0.81
CA PHE A 59 -8.48 6.97 -0.93
C PHE A 59 -8.20 8.47 -1.00
N GLU A 60 -8.98 9.23 -1.79
CA GLU A 60 -8.77 10.67 -1.93
C GLU A 60 -9.27 11.45 -0.69
N ASP A 61 -10.41 11.04 -0.14
CA ASP A 61 -11.09 11.69 0.99
C ASP A 61 -10.27 11.67 2.30
N HIS A 62 -9.30 10.76 2.40
CA HIS A 62 -8.45 10.58 3.59
C HIS A 62 -7.03 11.14 3.43
N PHE A 63 -6.73 11.87 2.35
CA PHE A 63 -5.48 12.62 2.32
C PHE A 63 -5.39 13.63 3.49
N PRO A 64 -4.20 13.84 4.08
CA PRO A 64 -2.93 13.18 3.76
C PRO A 64 -2.85 11.75 4.33
N HIS A 65 -2.20 10.86 3.60
CA HIS A 65 -1.94 9.49 4.06
C HIS A 65 -0.60 9.38 4.78
N THR A 66 -0.59 8.59 5.85
CA THR A 66 0.62 8.11 6.52
C THR A 66 0.94 6.70 6.02
N VAL A 67 2.02 6.57 5.25
CA VAL A 67 2.45 5.31 4.65
C VAL A 67 3.60 4.71 5.45
N GLY A 68 3.38 3.56 6.07
CA GLY A 68 4.38 2.83 6.86
C GLY A 68 4.96 1.62 6.13
N PHE A 69 6.29 1.49 6.15
CA PHE A 69 7.01 0.30 5.70
C PHE A 69 7.20 -0.66 6.87
N PHE A 70 6.70 -1.89 6.74
CA PHE A 70 6.84 -2.88 7.81
C PHE A 70 8.30 -3.31 7.99
N LYS A 71 8.75 -3.35 9.24
CA LYS A 71 10.05 -3.96 9.60
C LYS A 71 10.02 -5.49 9.54
N ASN A 72 8.87 -6.08 9.88
CA ASN A 72 8.59 -7.51 9.75
C ASN A 72 7.21 -7.71 9.09
N PRO A 73 7.06 -8.63 8.12
CA PRO A 73 5.85 -8.75 7.29
C PRO A 73 4.60 -9.31 8.00
N SER A 74 4.66 -9.63 9.29
CA SER A 74 3.70 -10.50 9.97
C SER A 74 3.01 -9.82 11.15
N GLY A 75 1.74 -9.49 10.98
CA GLY A 75 0.84 -9.16 12.07
C GLY A 75 -0.61 -9.09 11.62
N GLU A 76 -1.48 -9.77 12.37
CA GLU A 76 -2.91 -9.86 12.14
C GLU A 76 -3.67 -9.50 13.43
N GLY A 77 -4.91 -9.04 13.29
CA GLY A 77 -5.82 -8.80 14.41
C GLY A 77 -5.94 -7.34 14.86
N THR A 78 -7.03 -7.06 15.58
CA THR A 78 -7.47 -5.73 16.04
C THR A 78 -6.53 -5.04 17.03
N ASN A 79 -5.60 -5.79 17.63
CA ASN A 79 -4.60 -5.28 18.57
C ASN A 79 -3.19 -5.19 17.97
N PHE A 80 -3.01 -5.55 16.69
CA PHE A 80 -1.69 -5.49 16.06
C PHE A 80 -1.29 -4.04 15.83
N LYS A 81 -0.24 -3.60 16.53
CA LYS A 81 0.47 -2.34 16.26
C LYS A 81 1.65 -2.65 15.35
N PRO A 82 1.65 -2.19 14.09
CA PRO A 82 2.78 -2.39 13.20
C PRO A 82 4.05 -1.73 13.74
N ASP A 83 5.18 -2.44 13.69
CA ASP A 83 6.51 -1.85 13.85
C ASP A 83 6.99 -1.41 12.45
N TYR A 84 7.04 -0.10 12.22
CA TYR A 84 7.48 0.46 10.95
C TYR A 84 8.97 0.74 10.97
N MET A 85 9.66 0.32 9.92
CA MET A 85 11.05 0.73 9.68
C MET A 85 11.14 2.19 9.25
N GLU A 86 10.15 2.63 8.46
CA GLU A 86 10.09 3.98 7.90
C GLU A 86 8.63 4.39 7.76
N ILE A 87 8.35 5.68 7.97
CA ILE A 87 7.05 6.31 7.76
C ILE A 87 7.23 7.47 6.81
N ARG A 88 6.35 7.59 5.82
CA ARG A 88 6.29 8.72 4.88
C ARG A 88 4.89 9.31 4.84
N PHE A 89 4.82 10.60 4.52
CA PHE A 89 3.57 11.31 4.30
C PHE A 89 3.34 11.49 2.80
N VAL A 90 2.09 11.29 2.39
CA VAL A 90 1.63 11.45 1.01
C VAL A 90 0.44 12.41 1.04
N GLY A 91 0.62 13.64 0.58
CA GLY A 91 -0.38 14.70 0.71
C GLY A 91 -1.42 14.72 -0.41
N SER A 92 -1.11 14.12 -1.56
CA SER A 92 -2.00 14.05 -2.72
C SER A 92 -1.74 12.81 -3.57
N ILE A 93 -2.53 12.64 -4.63
CA ILE A 93 -2.31 11.58 -5.61
C ILE A 93 -1.00 11.77 -6.39
N GLU A 94 -0.61 13.02 -6.69
CA GLU A 94 0.69 13.34 -7.30
C GLU A 94 1.85 12.94 -6.39
N ASP A 95 1.76 13.27 -5.10
CA ASP A 95 2.75 12.84 -4.10
C ASP A 95 2.84 11.32 -4.04
N PHE A 96 1.71 10.62 -4.20
CA PHE A 96 1.69 9.17 -4.21
C PHE A 96 2.46 8.61 -5.40
N TRP A 97 2.30 9.18 -6.59
CA TRP A 97 3.09 8.79 -7.76
C TRP A 97 4.58 9.07 -7.59
N LEU A 98 4.95 10.22 -7.02
CA LEU A 98 6.33 10.53 -6.70
C LEU A 98 6.91 9.53 -5.69
N PHE A 99 6.12 9.17 -4.68
CA PHE A 99 6.46 8.15 -3.69
C PHE A 99 6.76 6.80 -4.35
N LEU A 100 5.88 6.30 -5.23
CA LEU A 100 6.07 5.02 -5.93
C LEU A 100 7.33 5.03 -6.82
N ASN A 101 7.58 6.12 -7.54
CA ASN A 101 8.79 6.28 -8.34
C ASN A 101 10.06 6.29 -7.45
N ALA A 102 10.03 6.98 -6.31
CA ALA A 102 11.18 7.10 -5.41
C ALA A 102 11.61 5.77 -4.79
N ILE A 103 10.68 4.84 -4.60
CA ILE A 103 10.99 3.50 -4.10
C ILE A 103 11.33 2.52 -5.22
N ASN A 104 11.55 3.00 -6.45
CA ASN A 104 11.93 2.22 -7.62
C ASN A 104 10.98 1.03 -7.83
N LEU A 105 9.68 1.31 -7.75
CA LEU A 105 8.62 0.38 -8.13
C LEU A 105 8.24 0.53 -9.58
#